data_AF-A0A1A8CGH4-F1
#
_entry.id   AF-A0A1A8CGH4-F1
#
_cell.length_a   1.000
_cell.length_b   1.000
_cell.length_c   1.000
_cell.angle_alpha   90.00
_cell.angle_beta   90.00
_cell.angle_gamma   90.00
#
_symmetry.space_group_name_H-M   'P 1'
#
loop_
_entity.id
_entity.type
_entity.pdbx_description
1 polymer ?
#
loop_
_entity_poly.entity_id
_entity_poly.type
_entity_poly.pdbx_seq_one_letter_code
_entity_poly.pdbx_strand_id
1 'polypeptide(L)'
;ETPATLHVPNVRAECLLKFQLRPVIEWQRDAIPSCNTEEFLKEASEVPNFLEEVDKCRKVCSAEAAERSGPKESYPEVVFLGTGSALPMKIRNVSGTLVNISPSQSVLLDCGEGTFGQLCRHYGNDVEEALSKISAVFISHLHADHHTGLLKLLYQRQRALTSLGKPFSPVSLVAPVQIMTWLGQYHDHCEEILGHFNLIPNRSLCDDAEEQNPKTSSFIQEMLKKSDLQKFRTCLVRHCKNAFACSITHQSGWKLAFSGDTMPCDAFVNIGKNSTLLIHEATLEDELEEEALEKRHSTTSQAIGIGMKMNADFIMLNHFSQRYAKVPLFSEDFNDRVGISFDHMKVRFRDFKMIPKLFPALKSLFAEVLEEMEERKEKRELRNPRGGFTELGSDQTPAAGSERGSKRDQEEAATHNVNMKRRKTS
;
A
#
# COMPACT_ATOMS: atom_id res chain seq x y z
N GLU A 1 24.18 19.48 -38.22
CA GLU A 1 25.41 18.66 -38.18
C GLU A 1 25.00 17.20 -38.28
N THR A 2 25.59 16.46 -39.22
CA THR A 2 25.44 15.00 -39.32
C THR A 2 25.97 14.34 -38.04
N PRO A 3 25.26 13.36 -37.44
CA PRO A 3 25.74 12.74 -36.21
C PRO A 3 27.05 12.00 -36.47
N ALA A 4 28.03 12.17 -35.59
CA ALA A 4 29.28 11.41 -35.65
C ALA A 4 28.96 9.91 -35.55
N THR A 5 29.31 9.15 -36.59
CA THR A 5 29.24 7.68 -36.59
C THR A 5 30.33 7.14 -35.66
N LEU A 6 29.99 6.94 -34.40
CA LEU A 6 30.80 6.17 -33.46
C LEU A 6 30.84 4.71 -33.92
N HIS A 7 32.02 4.23 -34.35
CA HIS A 7 32.30 2.84 -34.72
C HIS A 7 32.36 1.86 -33.54
N VAL A 8 31.91 2.29 -32.35
CA VAL A 8 31.87 1.44 -31.15
C VAL A 8 30.54 0.69 -31.18
N PRO A 9 30.51 -0.65 -31.07
CA PRO A 9 29.27 -1.38 -30.92
C PRO A 9 28.54 -0.91 -29.66
N ASN A 10 27.48 -0.14 -29.85
CA ASN A 10 26.65 0.35 -28.76
C ASN A 10 25.76 -0.80 -28.26
N VAL A 11 25.89 -1.13 -26.98
CA VAL A 11 25.00 -2.09 -26.32
C VAL A 11 24.05 -1.33 -25.41
N ARG A 12 22.74 -1.56 -25.59
CA ARG A 12 21.73 -1.05 -24.68
C ARG A 12 21.91 -1.75 -23.33
N ALA A 13 22.19 -0.99 -22.29
CA ALA A 13 22.32 -1.54 -20.94
C ALA A 13 20.98 -2.14 -20.48
N GLU A 14 21.04 -3.36 -19.95
CA GLU A 14 19.92 -4.06 -19.34
C GLU A 14 20.25 -4.35 -17.86
N CYS A 15 19.21 -4.49 -17.03
CA CYS A 15 19.42 -4.77 -15.61
C CYS A 15 20.19 -6.10 -15.44
N LEU A 16 21.27 -6.07 -14.67
CA LEU A 16 22.18 -7.21 -14.46
C LEU A 16 22.85 -7.75 -15.73
N LEU A 17 22.87 -6.99 -16.82
CA LEU A 17 23.73 -7.28 -17.97
C LEU A 17 25.19 -7.27 -17.51
N LYS A 18 25.90 -8.38 -17.70
CA LYS A 18 27.31 -8.52 -17.33
C LYS A 18 28.17 -8.45 -18.57
N PHE A 19 29.34 -7.83 -18.43
CA PHE A 19 30.40 -7.97 -19.42
C PHE A 19 31.49 -8.87 -18.84
N GLN A 20 31.68 -10.03 -19.45
CA GLN A 20 32.72 -10.97 -19.04
C GLN A 20 33.99 -10.71 -19.84
N LEU A 21 35.12 -10.58 -19.13
CA LEU A 21 36.44 -10.36 -19.74
C LEU A 21 37.20 -11.67 -20.00
N ARG A 22 36.94 -12.72 -19.20
CA ARG A 22 37.56 -14.04 -19.29
C ARG A 22 36.58 -15.12 -18.79
N PRO A 23 36.61 -16.35 -19.34
CA PRO A 23 37.55 -16.83 -20.37
C PRO A 23 37.22 -16.34 -21.79
N VAL A 24 35.96 -15.94 -22.03
CA VAL A 24 35.49 -15.38 -23.30
C VAL A 24 35.12 -13.91 -23.08
N ILE A 25 35.47 -13.05 -24.04
CA ILE A 25 35.12 -11.62 -24.02
C ILE A 25 33.72 -11.49 -24.63
N GLU A 26 32.70 -11.43 -23.78
CA GLU A 26 31.32 -11.37 -24.25
C GLU A 26 30.38 -10.69 -23.25
N TRP A 27 29.22 -10.28 -23.76
CA TRP A 27 28.09 -9.88 -22.94
C TRP A 27 27.36 -11.14 -22.45
N GLN A 28 27.28 -11.31 -21.13
CA GLN A 28 26.47 -12.35 -20.52
C GLN A 28 25.10 -11.80 -20.15
N ARG A 29 24.08 -12.54 -20.57
CA ARG A 29 22.66 -12.20 -20.44
C ARG A 29 21.89 -13.17 -19.52
N ASP A 30 22.58 -14.15 -18.96
CA ASP A 30 22.06 -15.18 -18.06
C ASP A 30 21.45 -14.60 -16.78
N ALA A 31 22.02 -13.50 -16.27
CA ALA A 31 21.55 -12.83 -15.07
C ALA A 31 20.46 -11.78 -15.34
N ILE A 32 20.15 -11.49 -16.60
CA ILE A 32 19.10 -10.53 -16.95
C ILE A 32 17.76 -11.11 -16.48
N PRO A 33 17.04 -10.42 -15.60
CA PRO A 33 15.72 -10.88 -15.18
C PRO A 33 14.79 -10.91 -16.38
N SER A 34 14.26 -12.10 -16.71
CA SER A 34 13.17 -12.24 -17.68
C SER A 34 11.85 -12.41 -16.92
N CYS A 35 10.85 -11.63 -17.29
CA CYS A 35 9.48 -11.82 -16.81
C CYS A 35 8.78 -12.71 -17.84
N ASN A 36 8.79 -14.02 -17.62
CA ASN A 36 8.14 -14.96 -18.52
C ASN A 36 6.73 -15.27 -18.03
N THR A 37 5.74 -14.55 -18.56
CA THR A 37 4.33 -14.75 -18.22
C THR A 37 3.86 -16.18 -18.47
N GLU A 38 4.38 -16.85 -19.51
CA GLU A 38 3.99 -18.23 -19.83
C GLU A 38 4.45 -19.22 -18.76
N GLU A 39 5.64 -19.00 -18.18
CA GLU A 39 6.17 -19.82 -17.09
C GLU A 39 5.31 -19.68 -15.82
N PHE A 40 4.95 -18.44 -15.46
CA PHE A 40 4.05 -18.20 -14.33
C PHE A 40 2.65 -18.79 -14.54
N LEU A 41 2.11 -18.69 -15.76
CA LEU A 41 0.82 -19.31 -16.09
C LEU A 41 0.90 -20.83 -16.02
N LYS A 42 2.02 -21.43 -16.44
CA LYS A 42 2.25 -22.87 -16.35
C LYS A 42 2.33 -23.31 -14.88
N GLU A 43 3.13 -22.65 -14.05
CA GLU A 43 3.22 -22.94 -12.61
C GLU A 43 1.83 -22.85 -11.94
N ALA A 44 1.07 -21.78 -12.22
CA ALA A 44 -0.28 -21.63 -11.69
C ALA A 44 -1.25 -22.71 -12.20
N SER A 45 -1.10 -23.16 -13.45
CA SER A 45 -1.95 -24.21 -14.04
C SER A 45 -1.74 -25.60 -13.43
N GLU A 46 -0.59 -25.83 -12.81
CA GLU A 46 -0.26 -27.07 -12.12
C GLU A 46 -0.88 -27.13 -10.70
N VAL A 47 -1.39 -26.01 -10.19
CA VAL A 47 -2.03 -25.94 -8.87
C VAL A 47 -3.43 -26.62 -8.90
N PRO A 48 -3.71 -27.58 -7.99
CA PRO A 48 -4.99 -28.26 -7.93
C PRO A 48 -6.18 -27.30 -7.84
N ASN A 49 -7.23 -27.58 -8.62
CA ASN A 49 -8.50 -26.82 -8.66
C ASN A 49 -8.38 -25.35 -9.11
N PHE A 50 -7.19 -24.79 -9.30
CA PHE A 50 -7.00 -23.38 -9.62
C PHE A 50 -7.69 -22.99 -10.94
N LEU A 51 -7.42 -23.71 -12.02
CA LEU A 51 -8.02 -23.42 -13.33
C LEU A 51 -9.56 -23.59 -13.32
N GLU A 52 -10.07 -24.56 -12.56
CA GLU A 52 -11.51 -24.77 -12.43
C GLU A 52 -12.19 -23.58 -11.72
N GLU A 53 -11.59 -23.08 -10.63
CA GLU A 53 -12.08 -21.89 -9.93
C GLU A 53 -11.97 -20.62 -10.79
N VAL A 54 -10.90 -20.48 -11.57
CA VAL A 54 -10.76 -19.39 -12.55
C VAL A 54 -11.86 -19.46 -13.61
N ASP A 55 -12.18 -20.64 -14.13
CA ASP A 55 -13.24 -20.82 -15.12
C ASP A 55 -14.64 -20.58 -14.54
N LYS A 56 -14.90 -20.95 -13.28
CA LYS A 56 -16.12 -20.58 -12.55
C LYS A 56 -16.24 -19.06 -12.45
N CYS A 57 -15.19 -18.38 -12.02
CA CYS A 57 -15.16 -16.91 -11.94
C CYS A 57 -15.38 -16.27 -13.32
N ARG A 58 -14.74 -16.79 -14.37
CA ARG A 58 -14.89 -16.30 -15.76
C ARG A 58 -16.33 -16.41 -16.25
N LYS A 59 -17.01 -17.52 -15.99
CA LYS A 59 -18.43 -17.71 -16.37
C LYS A 59 -19.34 -16.69 -15.68
N VAL A 60 -19.15 -16.49 -14.37
CA VAL A 60 -19.91 -15.49 -13.60
C VAL A 60 -19.65 -14.07 -14.12
N CYS A 61 -18.39 -13.72 -14.38
CA CYS A 61 -18.03 -12.39 -14.88
C CYS A 61 -18.53 -12.14 -16.30
N SER A 62 -18.54 -13.17 -17.17
CA SER A 62 -19.04 -13.05 -18.55
C SER A 62 -20.55 -12.83 -18.59
N ALA A 63 -21.30 -13.49 -17.70
CA ALA A 63 -22.74 -13.27 -17.56
C ALA A 63 -23.06 -11.83 -17.11
N GLU A 64 -22.30 -11.28 -16.17
CA GLU A 64 -22.48 -9.89 -15.70
C GLU A 64 -21.93 -8.83 -16.66
N ALA A 65 -20.92 -9.17 -17.47
CA ALA A 65 -20.35 -8.25 -18.45
C ALA A 65 -21.34 -7.90 -19.58
N ALA A 66 -22.26 -8.82 -19.90
CA ALA A 66 -23.32 -8.60 -20.88
C ALA A 66 -24.30 -7.48 -20.45
N GLU A 67 -24.36 -7.14 -19.16
CA GLU A 67 -25.24 -6.09 -18.61
C GLU A 67 -24.53 -4.73 -18.43
N ARG A 68 -23.20 -4.64 -18.65
CA ARG A 68 -22.40 -3.44 -18.35
C ARG A 68 -22.13 -2.60 -19.61
N SER A 69 -23.12 -1.83 -20.06
CA SER A 69 -22.91 -0.76 -21.05
C SER A 69 -22.47 0.53 -20.35
N GLY A 70 -21.18 0.85 -20.37
CA GLY A 70 -20.64 2.09 -19.82
C GLY A 70 -19.35 2.55 -20.52
N PRO A 71 -18.92 3.81 -20.35
CA PRO A 71 -17.73 4.32 -20.99
C PRO A 71 -16.48 3.50 -20.63
N LYS A 72 -15.61 3.27 -21.63
CA LYS A 72 -14.38 2.46 -21.49
C LYS A 72 -13.42 3.02 -20.43
N GLU A 73 -13.39 4.34 -20.27
CA GLU A 73 -12.58 5.09 -19.29
C GLU A 73 -13.47 5.58 -18.15
N SER A 74 -13.48 4.83 -17.03
CA SER A 74 -14.17 5.23 -15.81
C SER A 74 -13.14 5.56 -14.74
N TYR A 75 -13.12 6.81 -14.29
CA TYR A 75 -12.31 7.27 -13.16
C TYR A 75 -13.13 7.25 -11.86
N PRO A 76 -12.48 7.05 -10.71
CA PRO A 76 -11.04 6.90 -10.53
C PRO A 76 -10.55 5.48 -10.86
N GLU A 77 -9.27 5.38 -11.18
CA GLU A 77 -8.52 4.14 -11.24
C GLU A 77 -7.48 4.15 -10.12
N VAL A 78 -7.46 3.09 -9.31
CA VAL A 78 -6.56 2.96 -8.17
C VAL A 78 -5.51 1.91 -8.48
N VAL A 79 -4.24 2.28 -8.35
CA VAL A 79 -3.08 1.40 -8.52
C VAL A 79 -2.37 1.26 -7.18
N PHE A 80 -2.33 0.04 -6.65
CA PHE A 80 -1.60 -0.28 -5.43
C PHE A 80 -0.13 -0.52 -5.79
N LEU A 81 0.75 0.43 -5.51
CA LEU A 81 2.17 0.33 -5.82
C LEU A 81 2.93 -0.44 -4.73
N GLY A 82 2.46 -0.37 -3.50
CA GLY A 82 2.97 -1.16 -2.38
C GLY A 82 1.91 -1.33 -1.31
N THR A 83 1.84 -2.55 -0.78
CA THR A 83 0.73 -3.03 0.06
C THR A 83 1.20 -3.67 1.36
N GLY A 84 2.49 -3.61 1.66
CA GLY A 84 3.10 -4.19 2.85
C GLY A 84 3.42 -3.16 3.94
N SER A 85 3.48 -3.65 5.18
CA SER A 85 3.81 -2.86 6.36
C SER A 85 5.30 -2.92 6.73
N ALA A 86 5.84 -1.79 7.22
CA ALA A 86 7.15 -1.60 7.86
C ALA A 86 8.41 -1.85 7.00
N LEU A 87 8.54 -3.02 6.38
CA LEU A 87 9.74 -3.42 5.65
C LEU A 87 9.39 -3.83 4.22
N PRO A 88 10.16 -3.39 3.20
CA PRO A 88 9.96 -3.88 1.84
C PRO A 88 10.38 -5.35 1.74
N MET A 89 9.54 -6.16 1.11
CA MET A 89 9.81 -7.58 0.87
C MET A 89 9.75 -7.92 -0.61
N LYS A 90 10.23 -9.11 -0.97
CA LYS A 90 10.21 -9.63 -2.34
C LYS A 90 8.82 -9.58 -3.00
N ILE A 91 7.75 -9.72 -2.22
CA ILE A 91 6.38 -9.90 -2.71
C ILE A 91 5.53 -8.63 -2.54
N ARG A 92 5.77 -7.85 -1.48
CA ARG A 92 5.05 -6.61 -1.18
C ARG A 92 6.03 -5.52 -0.81
N ASN A 93 6.01 -4.43 -1.56
CA ASN A 93 6.68 -3.19 -1.23
C ASN A 93 5.92 -2.43 -0.14
N VAL A 94 6.57 -1.44 0.48
CA VAL A 94 5.96 -0.56 1.49
C VAL A 94 4.93 0.40 0.89
N SER A 95 4.13 1.04 1.75
CA SER A 95 2.93 1.80 1.39
C SER A 95 3.14 2.80 0.23
N GLY A 96 2.30 2.65 -0.80
CA GLY A 96 2.16 3.62 -1.88
C GLY A 96 0.96 3.26 -2.75
N THR A 97 -0.01 4.16 -2.87
CA THR A 97 -1.23 3.94 -3.66
C THR A 97 -1.52 5.13 -4.56
N LEU A 98 -1.48 4.93 -5.87
CA LEU A 98 -1.75 5.97 -6.86
C LEU A 98 -3.24 5.96 -7.24
N VAL A 99 -3.93 7.06 -6.97
CA VAL A 99 -5.32 7.28 -7.38
C VAL A 99 -5.34 8.18 -8.60
N ASN A 100 -5.51 7.61 -9.78
CA ASN A 100 -5.76 8.36 -11.00
C ASN A 100 -7.21 8.85 -10.93
N ILE A 101 -7.40 10.15 -10.79
CA ILE A 101 -8.72 10.79 -10.63
C ILE A 101 -9.28 11.28 -11.97
N SER A 102 -8.41 11.51 -12.94
CA SER A 102 -8.75 11.87 -14.32
C SER A 102 -7.64 11.44 -15.27
N PRO A 103 -7.79 11.59 -16.60
CA PRO A 103 -6.73 11.29 -17.56
C PRO A 103 -5.43 12.06 -17.33
N SER A 104 -5.50 13.21 -16.66
CA SER A 104 -4.38 14.15 -16.51
C SER A 104 -3.97 14.42 -15.06
N GLN A 105 -4.71 13.92 -14.06
CA GLN A 105 -4.45 14.20 -12.65
C GLN A 105 -4.50 12.93 -11.82
N SER A 106 -3.57 12.83 -10.86
CA SER A 106 -3.48 11.73 -9.91
C SER A 106 -3.11 12.24 -8.52
N VAL A 107 -3.64 11.57 -7.50
CA VAL A 107 -3.28 11.77 -6.09
C VAL A 107 -2.53 10.53 -5.62
N LEU A 108 -1.34 10.71 -5.05
CA LEU A 108 -0.58 9.62 -4.44
C LEU A 108 -0.85 9.59 -2.94
N LEU A 109 -1.29 8.44 -2.42
CA LEU A 109 -1.53 8.17 -1.01
C LEU A 109 -0.36 7.36 -0.45
N ASP A 110 0.41 8.00 0.44
CA ASP A 110 1.73 7.58 0.91
C ASP A 110 2.76 7.35 -0.22
N CYS A 111 4.02 7.46 0.14
CA CYS A 111 5.15 7.34 -0.78
C CYS A 111 6.35 6.71 -0.07
N GLY A 112 6.18 5.46 0.38
CA GLY A 112 7.25 4.66 0.96
C GLY A 112 8.41 4.41 0.01
N GLU A 113 9.51 3.88 0.55
CA GLU A 113 10.69 3.48 -0.22
C GLU A 113 10.30 2.61 -1.44
N GLY A 114 10.96 2.82 -2.57
CA GLY A 114 10.71 2.03 -3.77
C GLY A 114 9.49 2.44 -4.60
N THR A 115 8.64 3.37 -4.14
CA THR A 115 7.43 3.83 -4.88
C THR A 115 7.74 4.25 -6.34
N PHE A 116 8.83 4.98 -6.58
CA PHE A 116 9.27 5.30 -7.96
C PHE A 116 9.63 4.06 -8.77
N GLY A 117 10.32 3.09 -8.17
CA GLY A 117 10.64 1.81 -8.82
C GLY A 117 9.39 1.02 -9.17
N GLN A 118 8.39 1.03 -8.29
CA GLN A 118 7.08 0.41 -8.54
C GLN A 118 6.32 1.11 -9.68
N LEU A 119 6.39 2.45 -9.79
CA LEU A 119 5.87 3.19 -10.93
C LEU A 119 6.58 2.80 -12.24
N CYS A 120 7.91 2.71 -12.24
CA CYS A 120 8.67 2.25 -13.40
C CYS A 120 8.27 0.83 -13.81
N ARG A 121 8.08 -0.07 -12.84
CA ARG A 121 7.69 -1.46 -13.10
C ARG A 121 6.27 -1.54 -13.66
N HIS A 122 5.33 -0.75 -13.13
CA HIS A 122 3.93 -0.80 -13.53
C HIS A 122 3.68 -0.14 -14.89
N TYR A 123 4.26 1.05 -15.12
CA TYR A 123 3.99 1.85 -16.33
C TYR A 123 5.04 1.66 -17.44
N GLY A 124 6.21 1.11 -17.14
CA GLY A 124 7.26 0.89 -18.12
C GLY A 124 7.64 2.19 -18.85
N ASN A 125 7.46 2.21 -20.17
CA ASN A 125 7.77 3.39 -21.00
C ASN A 125 6.86 4.59 -20.70
N ASP A 126 5.67 4.37 -20.14
CA ASP A 126 4.70 5.44 -19.85
C ASP A 126 4.92 6.08 -18.46
N VAL A 127 6.00 5.72 -17.75
CA VAL A 127 6.26 6.20 -16.39
C VAL A 127 6.40 7.71 -16.31
N GLU A 128 7.00 8.36 -17.32
CA GLU A 128 7.13 9.82 -17.34
C GLU A 128 5.75 10.49 -17.40
N GLU A 129 4.85 9.95 -18.22
CA GLU A 129 3.48 10.45 -18.32
C GLU A 129 2.73 10.23 -17.01
N ALA A 130 2.87 9.05 -16.37
CA ALA A 130 2.29 8.79 -15.05
C ALA A 130 2.80 9.75 -13.97
N LEU A 131 4.11 9.99 -13.91
CA LEU A 131 4.72 10.95 -12.97
C LEU A 131 4.20 12.38 -13.19
N SER A 132 4.05 12.78 -14.46
CA SER A 132 3.58 14.13 -14.79
C SER A 132 2.16 14.43 -14.31
N LYS A 133 1.33 13.39 -14.14
CA LYS A 133 -0.06 13.48 -13.67
C LYS A 133 -0.18 13.63 -12.17
N ILE A 134 0.84 13.22 -11.40
CA ILE A 134 0.81 13.34 -9.94
C ILE A 134 0.76 14.82 -9.57
N SER A 135 -0.37 15.26 -9.04
CA SER A 135 -0.62 16.67 -8.70
C SER A 135 -0.64 16.91 -7.20
N ALA A 136 -1.00 15.89 -6.42
CA ALA A 136 -0.96 15.91 -4.97
C ALA A 136 -0.35 14.62 -4.42
N VAL A 137 0.32 14.74 -3.27
CA VAL A 137 0.82 13.61 -2.48
C VAL A 137 0.30 13.79 -1.06
N PHE A 138 -0.40 12.79 -0.55
CA PHE A 138 -0.82 12.71 0.85
C PHE A 138 0.12 11.79 1.61
N ILE A 139 0.68 12.27 2.71
CA ILE A 139 1.45 11.47 3.66
C ILE A 139 0.62 11.33 4.94
N SER A 140 0.29 10.11 5.31
CA SER A 140 -0.53 9.81 6.49
C SER A 140 0.19 10.17 7.79
N HIS A 141 1.45 9.75 7.91
CA HIS A 141 2.29 9.95 9.09
C HIS A 141 3.80 9.75 8.77
N LEU A 142 4.67 9.85 9.79
CA LEU A 142 6.13 9.91 9.59
C LEU A 142 6.91 8.62 9.84
N HIS A 143 6.26 7.44 9.84
CA HIS A 143 7.02 6.20 9.75
C HIS A 143 7.63 6.04 8.35
N ALA A 144 8.84 5.47 8.30
CA ALA A 144 9.71 5.51 7.13
C ALA A 144 9.09 4.84 5.89
N ASP A 145 8.31 3.80 6.11
CA ASP A 145 7.56 3.02 5.13
C ASP A 145 6.43 3.81 4.42
N HIS A 146 6.14 5.04 4.84
CA HIS A 146 5.09 5.88 4.22
C HIS A 146 5.60 7.11 3.48
N HIS A 147 6.87 7.53 3.63
CA HIS A 147 7.33 8.81 3.05
C HIS A 147 8.75 8.82 2.49
N THR A 148 9.60 7.84 2.79
CA THR A 148 11.02 7.89 2.40
C THR A 148 11.26 7.86 0.88
N GLY A 149 10.29 7.37 0.09
CA GLY A 149 10.35 7.40 -1.37
C GLY A 149 10.06 8.78 -1.97
N LEU A 150 9.56 9.74 -1.18
CA LEU A 150 9.11 11.06 -1.63
C LEU A 150 10.21 11.85 -2.34
N LEU A 151 11.44 11.86 -1.80
CA LEU A 151 12.57 12.58 -2.40
C LEU A 151 12.78 12.13 -3.84
N LYS A 152 12.91 10.81 -4.05
CA LYS A 152 13.12 10.25 -5.39
C LYS A 152 11.96 10.55 -6.33
N LEU A 153 10.73 10.46 -5.84
CA LEU A 153 9.53 10.78 -6.61
C LEU A 153 9.57 12.22 -7.13
N LEU A 154 9.86 13.21 -6.28
CA LEU A 154 9.90 14.62 -6.63
C LEU A 154 10.95 14.90 -7.71
N TYR A 155 12.17 14.36 -7.55
CA TYR A 155 13.23 14.50 -8.56
C TYR A 155 12.86 13.88 -9.90
N GLN A 156 12.32 12.66 -9.89
CA GLN A 156 11.96 11.97 -11.13
C GLN A 156 10.77 12.61 -11.81
N ARG A 157 9.81 13.17 -11.06
CA ARG A 157 8.71 13.95 -11.60
C ARG A 157 9.19 15.24 -12.28
N GLN A 158 10.11 15.98 -11.67
CA GLN A 158 10.69 17.17 -12.32
C GLN A 158 11.35 16.77 -13.66
N ARG A 159 12.15 15.71 -13.66
CA ARG A 159 12.78 15.19 -14.88
C ARG A 159 11.76 14.82 -15.94
N ALA A 160 10.70 14.09 -15.56
CA ALA A 160 9.63 13.69 -16.46
C ALA A 160 8.91 14.90 -17.08
N LEU A 161 8.61 15.93 -16.29
CA LEU A 161 8.01 17.17 -16.82
C LEU A 161 8.92 17.82 -17.88
N THR A 162 10.22 17.91 -17.61
CA THR A 162 11.20 18.43 -18.56
C THR A 162 11.29 17.58 -19.83
N SER A 163 11.41 16.25 -19.70
CA SER A 163 11.45 15.31 -20.85
C SER A 163 10.22 15.46 -21.74
N LEU A 164 9.04 15.64 -21.14
CA LEU A 164 7.76 15.79 -21.83
C LEU A 164 7.48 17.21 -22.33
N GLY A 165 8.39 18.17 -22.10
CA GLY A 165 8.19 19.58 -22.46
C GLY A 165 7.03 20.26 -21.70
N LYS A 166 6.62 19.70 -20.55
CA LYS A 166 5.56 20.26 -19.70
C LYS A 166 6.17 21.31 -18.74
N PRO A 167 5.47 22.42 -18.46
CA PRO A 167 5.96 23.40 -17.49
C PRO A 167 6.11 22.76 -16.11
N PHE A 168 7.16 23.15 -15.40
CA PHE A 168 7.34 22.75 -14.01
C PHE A 168 6.15 23.22 -13.17
N SER A 169 5.65 22.33 -12.31
CA SER A 169 4.62 22.66 -11.33
C SER A 169 4.92 21.95 -10.02
N PRO A 170 4.93 22.63 -8.87
CA PRO A 170 5.03 21.98 -7.57
C PRO A 170 3.86 21.02 -7.33
N VAL A 171 4.10 19.94 -6.59
CA VAL A 171 3.01 19.07 -6.10
C VAL A 171 2.39 19.69 -4.85
N SER A 172 1.09 19.50 -4.65
CA SER A 172 0.47 19.78 -3.35
C SER A 172 0.85 18.66 -2.38
N LEU A 173 1.73 18.96 -1.42
CA LEU A 173 2.16 18.00 -0.41
C LEU A 173 1.27 18.14 0.83
N VAL A 174 0.29 17.25 0.97
CA VAL A 174 -0.54 17.15 2.17
C VAL A 174 0.18 16.24 3.17
N ALA A 175 0.90 16.82 4.13
CA ALA A 175 1.69 16.03 5.10
C ALA A 175 1.68 16.62 6.53
N PRO A 176 2.00 15.83 7.57
CA PRO A 176 2.31 16.37 8.89
C PRO A 176 3.44 17.39 8.79
N VAL A 177 3.27 18.57 9.42
CA VAL A 177 4.24 19.68 9.30
C VAL A 177 5.66 19.30 9.70
N GLN A 178 5.80 18.30 10.59
CA GLN A 178 7.09 17.78 11.05
C GLN A 178 7.93 17.16 9.93
N ILE A 179 7.34 16.81 8.77
CA ILE A 179 8.10 16.35 7.60
C ILE A 179 9.12 17.39 7.12
N MET A 180 8.85 18.68 7.38
CA MET A 180 9.72 19.78 6.97
C MET A 180 11.09 19.75 7.65
N THR A 181 11.21 19.15 8.84
CA THR A 181 12.53 18.98 9.47
C THR A 181 13.43 18.11 8.60
N TRP A 182 12.91 16.99 8.11
CA TRP A 182 13.64 16.08 7.24
C TRP A 182 13.89 16.69 5.85
N LEU A 183 12.85 17.25 5.22
CA LEU A 183 12.96 17.85 3.88
C LEU A 183 13.87 19.09 3.87
N GLY A 184 13.83 19.91 4.92
CA GLY A 184 14.71 21.06 5.08
C GLY A 184 16.16 20.65 5.29
N GLN A 185 16.44 19.66 6.15
CA GLN A 185 17.80 19.14 6.29
C GLN A 185 18.36 18.59 4.99
N TYR A 186 17.55 17.84 4.23
CA TYR A 186 17.96 17.33 2.93
C TYR A 186 18.18 18.46 1.91
N HIS A 187 17.32 19.48 1.91
CA HIS A 187 17.48 20.67 1.06
C HIS A 187 18.81 21.39 1.30
N ASP A 188 19.14 21.63 2.57
CA ASP A 188 20.30 22.43 2.96
C ASP A 188 21.63 21.67 2.77
N HIS A 189 21.62 20.34 2.84
CA HIS A 189 22.84 19.52 2.90
C HIS A 189 23.03 18.56 1.72
N CYS A 190 22.00 18.30 0.92
CA CYS A 190 22.06 17.31 -0.17
C CYS A 190 21.72 17.92 -1.53
N GLU A 191 20.44 18.21 -1.77
CA GLU A 191 19.96 18.70 -3.07
C GLU A 191 18.74 19.60 -2.89
N GLU A 192 18.60 20.61 -3.75
CA GLU A 192 17.47 21.54 -3.66
C GLU A 192 16.13 20.82 -3.94
N ILE A 193 15.19 20.84 -2.99
CA ILE A 193 13.90 20.12 -3.10
C ILE A 193 12.68 20.93 -2.65
N LEU A 194 12.87 22.01 -1.88
CA LEU A 194 11.74 22.78 -1.33
C LEU A 194 10.90 23.48 -2.40
N GLY A 195 11.44 23.71 -3.59
CA GLY A 195 10.70 24.24 -4.74
C GLY A 195 9.76 23.24 -5.42
N HIS A 196 9.87 21.94 -5.09
CA HIS A 196 9.12 20.87 -5.75
C HIS A 196 7.72 20.65 -5.19
N PHE A 197 7.39 21.27 -4.07
CA PHE A 197 6.08 21.11 -3.44
C PHE A 197 5.58 22.37 -2.75
N ASN A 198 4.26 22.46 -2.63
CA ASN A 198 3.57 23.39 -1.74
C ASN A 198 3.00 22.60 -0.57
N LEU A 199 3.52 22.83 0.64
CA LEU A 199 3.06 22.12 1.84
C LEU A 199 1.66 22.60 2.27
N ILE A 200 0.77 21.63 2.46
CA ILE A 200 -0.53 21.79 3.12
C ILE A 200 -0.49 20.90 4.38
N PRO A 201 -0.43 21.48 5.59
CA PRO A 201 -0.42 20.67 6.81
C PRO A 201 -1.71 19.83 6.92
N ASN A 202 -1.61 18.53 7.23
CA ASN A 202 -2.79 17.67 7.41
C ASN A 202 -3.78 18.29 8.39
N ARG A 203 -3.30 18.86 9.50
CA ARG A 203 -4.13 19.51 10.53
C ARG A 203 -5.04 20.61 9.96
N SER A 204 -4.64 21.29 8.88
CA SER A 204 -5.46 22.31 8.23
C SER A 204 -6.70 21.73 7.54
N LEU A 205 -6.70 20.44 7.17
CA LEU A 205 -7.83 19.77 6.53
C LEU A 205 -8.75 19.04 7.52
N CYS A 206 -8.51 19.18 8.83
CA CYS A 206 -9.40 18.68 9.86
C CYS A 206 -10.62 19.60 10.06
N ASP A 207 -11.74 19.03 10.50
CA ASP A 207 -12.98 19.77 10.75
C ASP A 207 -12.87 20.77 11.92
N ASP A 208 -11.99 20.46 12.87
CA ASP A 208 -11.67 21.27 14.05
C ASP A 208 -10.44 22.17 13.82
N ALA A 209 -10.04 22.38 12.56
CA ALA A 209 -8.92 23.26 12.23
C ALA A 209 -9.23 24.71 12.62
N GLU A 210 -8.30 25.35 13.32
CA GLU A 210 -8.33 26.79 13.58
C GLU A 210 -8.19 27.60 12.27
N GLU A 211 -8.46 28.91 12.34
CA GLU A 211 -8.32 29.80 11.18
C GLU A 211 -6.94 29.64 10.52
N GLN A 212 -6.98 29.22 9.27
CA GLN A 212 -5.79 28.96 8.49
C GLN A 212 -5.17 30.27 8.01
N ASN A 213 -3.84 30.29 7.93
CA ASN A 213 -3.18 31.42 7.28
C ASN A 213 -3.63 31.51 5.79
N PRO A 214 -3.68 32.72 5.20
CA PRO A 214 -4.19 32.93 3.84
C PRO A 214 -3.44 32.13 2.76
N LYS A 215 -2.15 31.85 2.97
CA LYS A 215 -1.31 31.11 2.02
C LYS A 215 -1.73 29.63 1.94
N THR A 216 -1.94 28.98 3.10
CA THR A 216 -2.43 27.60 3.17
C THR A 216 -3.82 27.48 2.55
N SER A 217 -4.72 28.41 2.83
CA SER A 217 -6.06 28.45 2.22
C SER A 217 -6.01 28.52 0.70
N SER A 218 -5.11 29.33 0.15
CA SER A 218 -4.87 29.43 -1.30
C SER A 218 -4.39 28.09 -1.89
N PHE A 219 -3.40 27.45 -1.25
CA PHE A 219 -2.89 26.14 -1.71
C PHE A 219 -3.94 25.04 -1.66
N ILE A 220 -4.82 25.03 -0.65
CA ILE A 220 -5.92 24.07 -0.57
C ILE A 220 -6.91 24.31 -1.72
N GLN A 221 -7.31 25.57 -1.97
CA GLN A 221 -8.22 25.89 -3.06
C GLN A 221 -7.63 25.52 -4.43
N GLU A 222 -6.34 25.78 -4.65
CA GLU A 222 -5.63 25.39 -5.86
C GLU A 222 -5.59 23.86 -6.04
N MET A 223 -5.26 23.12 -4.97
CA MET A 223 -5.24 21.65 -4.98
C MET A 223 -6.61 21.07 -5.34
N LEU A 224 -7.68 21.56 -4.69
CA LEU A 224 -9.05 21.09 -4.92
C LEU A 224 -9.50 21.39 -6.35
N LYS A 225 -9.24 22.60 -6.85
CA LYS A 225 -9.58 23.01 -8.22
C LYS A 225 -8.82 22.19 -9.26
N LYS A 226 -7.51 22.02 -9.09
CA LYS A 226 -6.65 21.28 -10.03
C LYS A 226 -7.03 19.80 -10.12
N SER A 227 -7.48 19.23 -9.01
CA SER A 227 -7.83 17.81 -8.87
C SER A 227 -9.33 17.53 -9.00
N ASP A 228 -10.13 18.52 -9.42
CA ASP A 228 -11.60 18.42 -9.51
C ASP A 228 -12.26 17.81 -8.26
N LEU A 229 -11.74 18.20 -7.09
CA LEU A 229 -12.21 17.73 -5.79
C LEU A 229 -13.20 18.72 -5.20
N GLN A 230 -14.31 18.19 -4.71
CA GLN A 230 -15.25 18.95 -3.89
C GLN A 230 -14.67 19.18 -2.49
N LYS A 231 -14.08 18.14 -1.89
CA LYS A 231 -13.52 18.18 -0.53
C LYS A 231 -12.32 17.25 -0.41
N PHE A 232 -11.35 17.68 0.38
CA PHE A 232 -10.28 16.85 0.92
C PHE A 232 -10.27 17.10 2.43
N ARG A 233 -10.60 16.07 3.21
CA ARG A 233 -10.66 16.14 4.69
C ARG A 233 -9.67 15.19 5.29
N THR A 234 -9.17 15.51 6.47
CA THR A 234 -8.35 14.62 7.27
C THR A 234 -8.89 14.52 8.68
N CYS A 235 -8.52 13.47 9.40
CA CYS A 235 -8.75 13.39 10.84
C CYS A 235 -7.53 12.75 11.51
N LEU A 236 -7.31 13.09 12.78
CA LEU A 236 -6.35 12.37 13.59
C LEU A 236 -6.80 10.93 13.80
N VAL A 237 -5.85 10.01 13.77
CA VAL A 237 -6.10 8.59 13.98
C VAL A 237 -5.24 8.01 15.09
N ARG A 238 -5.56 6.78 15.53
CA ARG A 238 -4.97 6.16 16.71
C ARG A 238 -3.76 5.31 16.31
N HIS A 239 -2.61 5.97 16.13
CA HIS A 239 -1.35 5.30 15.78
C HIS A 239 -0.15 6.00 16.46
N CYS A 240 0.67 6.75 15.72
CA CYS A 240 1.70 7.62 16.28
C CYS A 240 1.21 9.07 16.40
N LYS A 241 2.02 9.95 17.00
CA LYS A 241 1.66 11.36 17.13
C LYS A 241 1.61 12.00 15.73
N ASN A 242 0.55 12.76 15.45
CA ASN A 242 0.30 13.37 14.13
C ASN A 242 0.14 12.33 13.01
N ALA A 243 -0.51 11.20 13.31
CA ALA A 243 -1.01 10.29 12.29
C ALA A 243 -2.40 10.71 11.83
N PHE A 244 -2.64 10.63 10.51
CA PHE A 244 -3.88 11.07 9.89
C PHE A 244 -4.42 10.05 8.89
N ALA A 245 -5.74 9.93 8.87
CA ALA A 245 -6.48 9.39 7.74
C ALA A 245 -7.00 10.54 6.86
N CYS A 246 -7.39 10.23 5.62
CA CYS A 246 -8.02 11.19 4.73
C CYS A 246 -9.31 10.67 4.08
N SER A 247 -10.14 11.62 3.68
CA SER A 247 -11.31 11.40 2.83
C SER A 247 -11.32 12.41 1.70
N ILE A 248 -11.48 11.92 0.48
CA ILE A 248 -11.49 12.67 -0.76
C ILE A 248 -12.88 12.53 -1.39
N THR A 249 -13.55 13.65 -1.65
CA THR A 249 -14.83 13.69 -2.38
C THR A 249 -14.63 14.43 -3.69
N HIS A 250 -14.92 13.76 -4.80
CA HIS A 250 -14.76 14.30 -6.15
C HIS A 250 -16.04 14.99 -6.62
N GLN A 251 -15.93 15.95 -7.54
CA GLN A 251 -17.09 16.69 -8.06
C GLN A 251 -18.13 15.79 -8.76
N SER A 252 -17.70 14.66 -9.32
CA SER A 252 -18.60 13.65 -9.91
C SER A 252 -19.33 12.77 -8.88
N GLY A 253 -19.15 13.02 -7.58
CA GLY A 253 -19.95 12.45 -6.50
C GLY A 253 -19.34 11.23 -5.80
N TRP A 254 -18.28 10.63 -6.34
CA TRP A 254 -17.62 9.53 -5.65
C TRP A 254 -16.76 10.00 -4.47
N LYS A 255 -16.54 9.08 -3.53
CA LYS A 255 -15.77 9.34 -2.31
C LYS A 255 -14.79 8.21 -2.01
N LEU A 256 -13.54 8.56 -1.75
CA LEU A 256 -12.48 7.64 -1.32
C LEU A 256 -12.06 7.97 0.11
N ALA A 257 -11.93 6.95 0.97
CA ALA A 257 -11.39 7.06 2.31
C ALA A 257 -10.11 6.22 2.42
N PHE A 258 -9.06 6.76 3.02
CA PHE A 258 -7.78 6.08 3.21
C PHE A 258 -7.31 6.24 4.65
N SER A 259 -7.06 5.11 5.32
CA SER A 259 -6.81 5.08 6.77
C SER A 259 -5.44 5.61 7.19
N GLY A 260 -4.41 5.46 6.34
CA GLY A 260 -3.04 5.34 6.84
C GLY A 260 -2.93 4.18 7.84
N ASP A 261 -2.07 4.31 8.84
CA ASP A 261 -1.99 3.35 9.94
C ASP A 261 -2.85 3.81 11.12
N THR A 262 -3.66 2.91 11.66
CA THR A 262 -4.55 3.19 12.78
C THR A 262 -5.15 1.94 13.41
N MET A 263 -5.35 1.99 14.73
CA MET A 263 -6.41 1.22 15.41
C MET A 263 -7.80 1.65 14.92
N PRO A 264 -8.88 0.87 15.17
CA PRO A 264 -10.26 1.30 14.94
C PRO A 264 -10.53 2.73 15.47
N CYS A 265 -11.03 3.61 14.59
CA CYS A 265 -11.15 5.04 14.84
C CYS A 265 -12.48 5.61 14.33
N ASP A 266 -13.32 6.10 15.25
CA ASP A 266 -14.63 6.67 14.92
C ASP A 266 -14.55 8.02 14.19
N ALA A 267 -13.49 8.80 14.44
CA ALA A 267 -13.26 10.03 13.68
C ALA A 267 -13.08 9.73 12.18
N PHE A 268 -12.41 8.62 11.86
CA PHE A 268 -12.23 8.18 10.48
C PHE A 268 -13.54 7.72 9.85
N VAL A 269 -14.34 6.94 10.59
CA VAL A 269 -15.71 6.57 10.20
C VAL A 269 -16.54 7.81 9.85
N ASN A 270 -16.47 8.86 10.66
CA ASN A 270 -17.24 10.09 10.47
C ASN A 270 -16.85 10.84 9.19
N ILE A 271 -15.55 11.07 8.96
CA ILE A 271 -15.13 11.77 7.73
C ILE A 271 -15.33 10.90 6.49
N GLY A 272 -15.21 9.57 6.63
CA GLY A 272 -15.30 8.60 5.55
C GLY A 272 -16.71 8.14 5.20
N LYS A 273 -17.73 8.44 6.02
CA LYS A 273 -19.11 7.95 5.88
C LYS A 273 -19.63 7.96 4.44
N ASN A 274 -20.24 6.84 4.02
CA ASN A 274 -20.74 6.61 2.66
C ASN A 274 -19.64 6.74 1.59
N SER A 275 -18.45 6.21 1.85
CA SER A 275 -17.37 6.16 0.88
C SER A 275 -17.70 5.14 -0.22
N THR A 276 -17.41 5.50 -1.47
CA THR A 276 -17.46 4.55 -2.59
C THR A 276 -16.35 3.51 -2.46
N LEU A 277 -15.19 3.93 -1.99
CA LEU A 277 -14.06 3.04 -1.68
C LEU A 277 -13.44 3.44 -0.35
N LEU A 278 -13.33 2.47 0.55
CA LEU A 278 -12.45 2.52 1.70
C LEU A 278 -11.18 1.70 1.39
N ILE A 279 -10.01 2.30 1.58
CA ILE A 279 -8.73 1.60 1.64
C ILE A 279 -8.29 1.64 3.10
N HIS A 280 -8.32 0.49 3.78
CA HIS A 280 -8.03 0.39 5.20
C HIS A 280 -6.83 -0.53 5.45
N GLU A 281 -5.97 -0.14 6.39
CA GLU A 281 -4.91 -1.03 6.88
C GLU A 281 -5.50 -2.27 7.56
N ALA A 282 -4.91 -3.43 7.32
CA ALA A 282 -5.26 -4.71 7.92
C ALA A 282 -3.95 -5.43 8.27
N THR A 283 -3.14 -4.77 9.10
CA THR A 283 -1.74 -5.17 9.31
C THR A 283 -1.64 -6.57 9.94
N LEU A 284 -2.54 -6.90 10.86
CA LEU A 284 -2.47 -8.14 11.65
C LEU A 284 -3.69 -9.04 11.47
N GLU A 285 -3.48 -10.32 11.75
CA GLU A 285 -4.54 -11.34 11.84
C GLU A 285 -5.37 -11.11 13.10
N ASP A 286 -6.58 -11.65 13.14
CA ASP A 286 -7.52 -11.41 14.24
C ASP A 286 -7.04 -12.04 15.56
N GLU A 287 -6.27 -13.12 15.49
CA GLU A 287 -5.67 -13.80 16.63
C GLU A 287 -4.47 -13.03 17.21
N LEU A 288 -4.02 -11.98 16.52
CA LEU A 288 -2.95 -11.09 16.96
C LEU A 288 -3.51 -9.74 17.46
N GLU A 289 -4.75 -9.71 17.96
CA GLU A 289 -5.40 -8.48 18.43
C GLU A 289 -4.60 -7.77 19.55
N GLU A 290 -3.99 -8.50 20.49
CA GLU A 290 -3.13 -7.89 21.51
C GLU A 290 -1.88 -7.22 20.90
N GLU A 291 -1.23 -7.88 19.93
CA GLU A 291 -0.08 -7.31 19.20
C GLU A 291 -0.53 -6.10 18.35
N ALA A 292 -1.74 -6.15 17.79
CA ALA A 292 -2.33 -5.04 17.04
C ALA A 292 -2.58 -3.84 17.93
N LEU A 293 -3.11 -4.06 19.13
CA LEU A 293 -3.30 -3.02 20.13
C LEU A 293 -1.96 -2.39 20.56
N GLU A 294 -0.94 -3.21 20.84
CA GLU A 294 0.38 -2.75 21.26
C GLU A 294 1.06 -1.91 20.16
N LYS A 295 1.04 -2.41 18.92
CA LYS A 295 1.64 -1.75 17.75
C LYS A 295 0.76 -0.66 17.14
N ARG A 296 -0.47 -0.53 17.62
CA ARG A 296 -1.47 0.46 17.20
C ARG A 296 -1.88 0.34 15.74
N HIS A 297 -2.20 -0.88 15.33
CA HIS A 297 -2.70 -1.26 14.01
C HIS A 297 -4.05 -1.96 14.10
N SER A 298 -4.73 -2.14 12.99
CA SER A 298 -6.00 -2.89 12.94
C SER A 298 -5.75 -4.36 12.59
N THR A 299 -6.56 -5.24 13.19
CA THR A 299 -6.72 -6.59 12.65
C THR A 299 -7.58 -6.56 11.37
N THR A 300 -7.63 -7.69 10.66
CA THR A 300 -8.44 -7.81 9.44
C THR A 300 -9.93 -7.57 9.69
N SER A 301 -10.52 -8.24 10.68
CA SER A 301 -11.93 -8.10 11.02
C SER A 301 -12.25 -6.72 11.61
N GLN A 302 -11.31 -6.11 12.36
CA GLN A 302 -11.44 -4.73 12.81
C GLN A 302 -11.50 -3.72 11.64
N ALA A 303 -10.65 -3.90 10.62
CA ALA A 303 -10.64 -3.07 9.42
C ALA A 303 -11.95 -3.21 8.61
N ILE A 304 -12.44 -4.44 8.45
CA ILE A 304 -13.75 -4.72 7.82
C ILE A 304 -14.87 -4.06 8.63
N GLY A 305 -14.87 -4.21 9.96
CA GLY A 305 -15.84 -3.60 10.86
C GLY A 305 -15.91 -2.08 10.76
N ILE A 306 -14.75 -1.40 10.64
CA ILE A 306 -14.70 0.05 10.37
C ILE A 306 -15.37 0.38 9.03
N GLY A 307 -15.09 -0.40 7.99
CA GLY A 307 -15.73 -0.20 6.69
C GLY A 307 -17.25 -0.39 6.70
N MET A 308 -17.73 -1.40 7.43
CA MET A 308 -19.17 -1.61 7.62
C MET A 308 -19.81 -0.45 8.38
N LYS A 309 -19.17 0.01 9.48
CA LYS A 309 -19.64 1.16 10.28
C LYS A 309 -19.61 2.47 9.46
N MET A 310 -18.65 2.61 8.56
CA MET A 310 -18.54 3.73 7.61
C MET A 310 -19.64 3.69 6.54
N ASN A 311 -20.35 2.58 6.40
CA ASN A 311 -21.23 2.29 5.27
C ASN A 311 -20.50 2.49 3.94
N ALA A 312 -19.29 1.94 3.84
CA ALA A 312 -18.51 1.94 2.60
C ALA A 312 -19.14 0.99 1.57
N ASP A 313 -19.22 1.44 0.31
CA ASP A 313 -19.73 0.61 -0.78
C ASP A 313 -18.78 -0.58 -1.05
N PHE A 314 -17.47 -0.34 -0.95
CA PHE A 314 -16.44 -1.36 -1.06
C PHE A 314 -15.25 -1.07 -0.14
N ILE A 315 -14.67 -2.12 0.43
CA ILE A 315 -13.57 -2.10 1.39
C ILE A 315 -12.40 -2.86 0.78
N MET A 316 -11.29 -2.16 0.51
CA MET A 316 -10.03 -2.75 0.13
C MET A 316 -9.10 -2.80 1.34
N LEU A 317 -8.76 -4.01 1.77
CA LEU A 317 -7.75 -4.25 2.79
C LEU A 317 -6.36 -4.01 2.19
N ASN A 318 -5.50 -3.35 2.95
CA ASN A 318 -4.16 -2.94 2.53
C ASN A 318 -3.17 -3.01 3.71
N HIS A 319 -1.89 -2.71 3.45
CA HIS A 319 -0.86 -2.55 4.48
C HIS A 319 -0.68 -3.81 5.35
N PHE A 320 -0.51 -4.96 4.70
CA PHE A 320 -0.42 -6.25 5.39
C PHE A 320 0.95 -6.47 6.03
N SER A 321 0.98 -7.14 7.19
CA SER A 321 2.23 -7.60 7.78
C SER A 321 2.99 -8.52 6.83
N GLN A 322 4.29 -8.30 6.72
CA GLN A 322 5.19 -9.09 5.91
C GLN A 322 5.37 -10.54 6.40
N ARG A 323 4.88 -10.87 7.61
CA ARG A 323 4.81 -12.26 8.09
C ARG A 323 3.92 -13.14 7.21
N TYR A 324 2.97 -12.52 6.50
CA TYR A 324 1.93 -13.19 5.70
C TYR A 324 1.89 -12.62 4.28
N ALA A 325 3.09 -12.43 3.70
CA ALA A 325 3.31 -11.59 2.52
C ALA A 325 2.52 -11.98 1.25
N LYS A 326 1.90 -13.16 1.18
CA LYS A 326 1.15 -13.60 0.01
C LYS A 326 -0.33 -13.23 0.10
N VAL A 327 -1.06 -13.74 1.08
CA VAL A 327 -2.51 -13.51 1.24
C VAL A 327 -2.87 -13.55 2.74
N PRO A 328 -3.80 -12.71 3.24
CA PRO A 328 -4.31 -12.83 4.60
C PRO A 328 -5.15 -14.10 4.80
N LEU A 329 -5.34 -14.51 6.06
CA LEU A 329 -6.37 -15.48 6.41
C LEU A 329 -7.76 -14.92 6.10
N PHE A 330 -8.63 -15.79 5.59
CA PHE A 330 -10.01 -15.43 5.29
C PHE A 330 -10.88 -15.72 6.52
N SER A 331 -11.43 -14.68 7.13
CA SER A 331 -12.45 -14.80 8.18
C SER A 331 -13.87 -14.80 7.61
N GLU A 332 -14.88 -15.07 8.45
CA GLU A 332 -16.30 -15.00 8.09
C GLU A 332 -16.75 -13.59 7.68
N ASP A 333 -15.99 -12.55 8.06
CA ASP A 333 -16.28 -11.16 7.74
C ASP A 333 -16.03 -10.80 6.26
N PHE A 334 -15.30 -11.66 5.53
CA PHE A 334 -15.12 -11.49 4.09
C PHE A 334 -16.43 -11.76 3.34
N ASN A 335 -17.10 -10.68 2.95
CA ASN A 335 -18.30 -10.69 2.10
C ASN A 335 -18.06 -10.03 0.74
N ASP A 336 -19.12 -9.88 -0.05
CA ASP A 336 -19.09 -9.33 -1.41
C ASP A 336 -18.63 -7.85 -1.51
N ARG A 337 -18.36 -7.18 -0.38
CA ARG A 337 -17.84 -5.81 -0.32
C ARG A 337 -16.38 -5.73 0.10
N VAL A 338 -15.69 -6.85 0.30
CA VAL A 338 -14.31 -6.88 0.78
C VAL A 338 -13.36 -7.35 -0.31
N GLY A 339 -12.25 -6.64 -0.48
CA GLY A 339 -11.16 -6.97 -1.39
C GLY A 339 -9.80 -6.97 -0.66
N ILE A 340 -8.82 -7.66 -1.24
CA ILE A 340 -7.44 -7.71 -0.78
C ILE A 340 -6.58 -7.03 -1.82
N SER A 341 -5.79 -6.03 -1.42
CA SER A 341 -4.86 -5.36 -2.33
C SER A 341 -3.61 -6.23 -2.58
N PHE A 342 -3.03 -6.07 -3.77
CA PHE A 342 -1.73 -6.64 -4.13
C PHE A 342 -0.92 -5.57 -4.84
N ASP A 343 0.41 -5.65 -4.74
CA ASP A 343 1.28 -4.78 -5.52
C ASP A 343 0.97 -4.92 -7.01
N HIS A 344 0.97 -3.78 -7.71
CA HIS A 344 0.55 -3.60 -9.10
C HIS A 344 -0.92 -3.92 -9.41
N MET A 345 -1.74 -4.23 -8.41
CA MET A 345 -3.18 -4.36 -8.60
C MET A 345 -3.75 -3.02 -9.06
N LYS A 346 -4.53 -3.07 -10.14
CA LYS A 346 -5.21 -1.90 -10.72
C LYS A 346 -6.70 -2.15 -10.74
N VAL A 347 -7.46 -1.29 -10.08
CA VAL A 347 -8.91 -1.44 -9.93
C VAL A 347 -9.65 -0.16 -10.25
N ARG A 348 -10.86 -0.32 -10.76
CA ARG A 348 -11.87 0.73 -10.95
C ARG A 348 -13.13 0.32 -10.20
N PHE A 349 -14.03 1.27 -9.95
CA PHE A 349 -15.25 0.98 -9.18
C PHE A 349 -16.14 -0.09 -9.80
N ARG A 350 -16.12 -0.22 -11.14
CA ARG A 350 -16.83 -1.30 -11.83
C ARG A 350 -16.27 -2.71 -11.53
N ASP A 351 -15.03 -2.79 -11.07
CA ASP A 351 -14.35 -4.06 -10.82
C ASP A 351 -14.70 -4.63 -9.43
N PHE A 352 -15.30 -3.84 -8.53
CA PHE A 352 -15.61 -4.23 -7.15
C PHE A 352 -16.37 -5.55 -7.03
N LYS A 353 -17.42 -5.74 -7.82
CA LYS A 353 -18.21 -6.99 -7.80
C LYS A 353 -17.44 -8.23 -8.28
N MET A 354 -16.33 -8.04 -8.99
CA MET A 354 -15.51 -9.13 -9.52
C MET A 354 -14.45 -9.57 -8.51
N ILE A 355 -13.95 -8.66 -7.67
CA ILE A 355 -12.84 -8.92 -6.74
C ILE A 355 -13.14 -10.08 -5.77
N PRO A 356 -14.26 -10.11 -5.02
CA PRO A 356 -14.56 -11.22 -4.11
C PRO A 356 -14.70 -12.57 -4.84
N LYS A 357 -15.13 -12.54 -6.11
CA LYS A 357 -15.30 -13.75 -6.93
C LYS A 357 -13.98 -14.41 -7.32
N LEU A 358 -12.86 -13.71 -7.16
CA LEU A 358 -11.53 -14.27 -7.34
C LEU A 358 -11.04 -15.03 -6.10
N PHE A 359 -11.70 -14.89 -4.94
CA PHE A 359 -11.23 -15.51 -3.70
C PHE A 359 -11.14 -17.04 -3.75
N PRO A 360 -12.08 -17.81 -4.34
CA PRO A 360 -11.91 -19.24 -4.48
C PRO A 360 -10.63 -19.62 -5.24
N ALA A 361 -10.36 -18.93 -6.36
CA ALA A 361 -9.14 -19.15 -7.13
C ALA A 361 -7.89 -18.74 -6.36
N LEU A 362 -7.92 -17.62 -5.62
CA LEU A 362 -6.80 -17.20 -4.76
C LEU A 362 -6.55 -18.20 -3.63
N LYS A 363 -7.60 -18.75 -3.02
CA LYS A 363 -7.50 -19.80 -1.99
C LYS A 363 -6.85 -21.05 -2.56
N SER A 364 -7.22 -21.48 -3.77
CA SER A 364 -6.54 -22.59 -4.45
C SER A 364 -5.08 -22.27 -4.76
N LEU A 365 -4.79 -21.09 -5.31
CA LEU A 365 -3.44 -20.66 -5.67
C LEU A 365 -2.48 -20.61 -4.46
N PHE A 366 -3.00 -20.26 -3.29
CA PHE A 366 -2.23 -20.11 -2.06
C PHE A 366 -2.57 -21.15 -0.99
N ALA A 367 -3.12 -22.32 -1.39
CA ALA A 367 -3.58 -23.35 -0.45
C ALA A 367 -2.49 -23.77 0.55
N GLU A 368 -1.28 -24.10 0.06
CA GLU A 368 -0.15 -24.48 0.94
C GLU A 368 0.22 -23.37 1.94
N VAL A 369 0.13 -22.11 1.50
CA VAL A 369 0.47 -20.95 2.34
C VAL A 369 -0.58 -20.75 3.42
N LEU A 370 -1.86 -20.94 3.06
CA LEU A 370 -2.98 -20.87 4.00
C LEU A 370 -2.91 -22.01 5.03
N GLU A 371 -2.61 -23.23 4.61
CA GLU A 371 -2.40 -24.38 5.50
C GLU A 371 -1.26 -24.12 6.48
N GLU A 372 -0.11 -23.64 6.01
CA GLU A 372 1.01 -23.26 6.89
C GLU A 372 0.64 -22.16 7.90
N MET A 373 -0.19 -21.21 7.50
CA MET A 373 -0.66 -20.12 8.37
C MET A 373 -1.64 -20.63 9.42
N GLU A 374 -2.58 -21.49 9.05
CA GLU A 374 -3.55 -22.10 9.98
C GLU A 374 -2.84 -23.00 11.01
N GLU A 375 -1.86 -23.81 10.59
CA GLU A 375 -1.06 -24.59 11.53
C GLU A 375 -0.30 -23.72 12.54
N ARG A 376 0.23 -22.57 12.09
CA ARG A 376 0.93 -21.63 12.98
C ARG A 376 -0.05 -20.98 13.96
N LYS A 377 -1.26 -20.68 13.51
CA LYS A 377 -2.34 -20.18 14.34
C LYS A 377 -2.71 -21.19 15.42
N GLU A 378 -3.01 -22.44 15.07
CA GLU A 378 -3.33 -23.52 16.03
C GLU A 378 -2.22 -23.71 17.07
N LYS A 379 -0.94 -23.69 16.64
CA LYS A 379 0.22 -23.79 17.54
C LYS A 379 0.33 -22.62 18.53
N ARG A 380 -0.15 -21.43 18.18
CA ARG A 380 -0.18 -20.27 19.08
C ARG A 380 -1.32 -20.37 20.08
N GLU A 381 -2.50 -20.78 19.63
CA GLU A 381 -3.66 -21.01 20.50
C GLU A 381 -3.34 -22.06 21.59
N LEU A 382 -2.64 -23.13 21.22
CA LEU A 382 -2.15 -24.15 22.16
C LEU A 382 -1.14 -23.61 23.18
N ARG A 383 -0.35 -22.59 22.83
CA ARG A 383 0.65 -21.97 23.73
C ARG A 383 0.05 -20.93 24.66
N ASN A 384 -1.03 -20.26 24.23
CA ASN A 384 -1.76 -19.27 25.01
C ASN A 384 -3.24 -19.65 25.17
N PRO A 385 -3.57 -20.71 25.93
CA PRO A 385 -4.96 -21.03 26.24
C PRO A 385 -5.52 -20.02 27.25
N ARG A 386 -5.98 -18.86 26.79
CA ARG A 386 -6.77 -17.92 27.61
C ARG A 386 -8.00 -17.45 26.85
N GLY A 387 -9.10 -18.14 27.16
CA GLY A 387 -10.47 -17.78 26.85
C GLY A 387 -11.45 -18.69 27.60
N GLY A 388 -11.13 -19.05 28.85
CA GLY A 388 -11.99 -19.88 29.70
C GLY A 388 -12.93 -19.01 30.55
N PHE A 389 -14.23 -19.17 30.29
CA PHE A 389 -15.39 -18.80 31.11
C PHE A 389 -15.11 -18.22 32.51
N THR A 390 -15.58 -16.99 32.72
CA THR A 390 -15.82 -16.43 34.05
C THR A 390 -17.06 -17.09 34.67
N GLU A 391 -16.86 -18.06 35.56
CA GLU A 391 -17.82 -18.34 36.62
C GLU A 391 -17.45 -17.52 37.86
N LEU A 392 -18.47 -16.86 38.40
CA LEU A 392 -18.45 -16.04 39.60
C LEU A 392 -18.10 -16.88 40.85
N GLY A 393 -17.17 -16.38 41.67
CA GLY A 393 -16.84 -16.97 42.97
C GLY A 393 -15.98 -16.04 43.85
N SER A 394 -16.67 -15.16 44.59
CA SER A 394 -16.34 -14.47 45.85
C SER A 394 -14.90 -14.37 46.40
N ASP A 395 -14.55 -13.11 46.74
CA ASP A 395 -13.78 -12.61 47.89
C ASP A 395 -12.44 -13.25 48.30
N GLN A 396 -11.35 -12.48 48.15
CA GLN A 396 -10.60 -11.86 49.26
C GLN A 396 -9.30 -11.18 48.78
N THR A 397 -9.10 -9.93 49.19
CA THR A 397 -7.80 -9.23 49.31
C THR A 397 -7.49 -9.03 50.81
N PRO A 398 -6.27 -8.65 51.28
CA PRO A 398 -5.05 -8.27 50.54
C PRO A 398 -3.72 -8.86 51.12
N ALA A 399 -2.60 -8.73 50.40
CA ALA A 399 -1.30 -8.40 50.99
C ALA A 399 -0.26 -8.01 49.93
N ALA A 400 0.53 -6.97 50.26
CA ALA A 400 1.63 -6.42 49.49
C ALA A 400 2.88 -7.32 49.54
N GLY A 401 3.64 -7.35 48.44
CA GLY A 401 4.95 -7.99 48.36
C GLY A 401 5.67 -7.63 47.06
N SER A 402 6.76 -6.88 47.20
CA SER A 402 7.72 -6.50 46.17
C SER A 402 8.33 -7.72 45.48
N GLU A 403 8.45 -7.69 44.14
CA GLU A 403 9.72 -8.00 43.45
C GLU A 403 9.65 -7.66 41.94
N ARG A 404 10.58 -6.80 41.51
CA ARG A 404 10.91 -6.53 40.10
C ARG A 404 11.77 -7.68 39.58
N GLY A 405 11.35 -8.35 38.52
CA GLY A 405 12.13 -9.36 37.81
C GLY A 405 11.95 -9.25 36.31
N SER A 406 13.02 -8.86 35.62
CA SER A 406 13.19 -8.73 34.18
C SER A 406 12.96 -10.05 33.42
N LYS A 407 12.13 -10.01 32.36
CA LYS A 407 12.13 -10.98 31.25
C LYS A 407 12.01 -10.24 29.93
N ARG A 408 13.15 -9.70 29.47
CA ARG A 408 13.49 -9.57 28.06
C ARG A 408 14.57 -10.62 27.79
N ASP A 409 14.65 -11.08 26.54
CA ASP A 409 15.60 -12.07 26.02
C ASP A 409 15.08 -13.52 26.02
N GLN A 410 14.09 -13.79 25.15
CA GLN A 410 13.90 -15.13 24.60
C GLN A 410 13.03 -15.12 23.33
N GLU A 411 13.39 -14.34 22.31
CA GLU A 411 12.74 -14.50 20.99
C GLU A 411 13.62 -14.15 19.77
N GLU A 412 14.85 -13.64 19.94
CA GLU A 412 15.80 -13.42 18.84
C GLU A 412 16.54 -14.69 18.37
N ALA A 413 16.37 -15.84 19.03
CA ALA A 413 17.11 -17.06 18.69
C ALA A 413 16.50 -17.89 17.53
N ALA A 414 15.28 -17.57 17.07
CA ALA A 414 14.56 -18.38 16.08
C ALA A 414 14.91 -18.05 14.61
N THR A 415 15.51 -16.89 14.34
CA THR A 415 15.85 -16.44 12.97
C THR A 415 17.23 -16.89 12.50
N HIS A 416 18.12 -17.34 13.39
CA HIS A 416 19.48 -17.74 13.00
C HIS A 416 19.61 -19.19 12.49
N ASN A 417 18.63 -20.07 12.74
CA ASN A 417 18.77 -21.50 12.43
C ASN A 417 18.42 -21.90 10.99
N VAL A 418 17.87 -20.99 10.18
CA VAL A 418 17.52 -21.28 8.77
C VAL A 418 18.74 -21.14 7.84
N ASN A 419 19.78 -20.40 8.23
CA ASN A 419 20.91 -20.09 7.35
C ASN A 419 22.08 -21.10 7.40
N MET A 420 22.10 -22.06 8.33
CA MET A 420 23.20 -23.05 8.43
C MET A 420 22.96 -24.35 7.65
N LYS A 421 21.76 -24.63 7.12
CA LYS A 421 21.47 -25.89 6.41
C LYS A 421 21.66 -25.87 4.89
N ARG A 422 22.05 -24.74 4.29
CA ARG A 422 22.24 -24.62 2.81
C ARG A 422 23.69 -24.60 2.32
N ARG A 423 24.67 -24.83 3.20
CA ARG A 423 26.09 -24.95 2.83
C ARG A 423 26.62 -26.34 3.17
N LYS A 424 26.18 -27.34 2.40
CA LYS A 424 26.89 -28.62 2.20
C LYS A 424 26.22 -29.36 1.05
N THR A 425 26.54 -28.95 -0.17
CA THR A 425 26.53 -29.73 -1.43
C THR A 425 26.82 -28.75 -2.58
N SER A 426 28.10 -28.56 -2.86
CA SER A 426 28.68 -28.14 -4.15
C SER A 426 30.16 -28.45 -4.06
#